data_AF-A0A1H9Q1U1-F1
#
_entry.id   AF-A0A1H9Q1U1-F1
#
_cell.length_a   1.000
_cell.length_b   1.000
_cell.length_c   1.000
_cell.angle_alpha   90.00
_cell.angle_beta   90.00
_cell.angle_gamma   90.00
#
_symmetry.space_group_name_H-M   'P 1'
#
loop_
_entity.id
_entity.type
_entity.pdbx_description
1 polymer ?
#
loop_
_entity_poly.entity_id
_entity_poly.type
_entity_poly.pdbx_seq_one_letter_code
_entity_poly.pdbx_strand_id
1 'polypeptide(L)' 'MSLNKDKSNLTIMGVQFDSQKDFKGVWYALSTNMIEGWKPKKDDVEEMKQYIDRKNKEQLHE' A
#
# COMPACT_ATOMS: atom_id res chain seq x y z
N MET A 1 -2.78 10.06 -14.33
CA MET A 1 -1.49 9.56 -13.82
C MET A 1 -1.64 8.11 -13.44
N SER A 2 -0.61 7.27 -13.61
CA SER A 2 -0.66 5.86 -13.21
C SER A 2 0.28 5.61 -12.04
N LEU A 3 -0.21 4.97 -10.98
CA LEU A 3 0.61 4.49 -9.87
C LEU A 3 1.53 3.38 -10.37
N ASN A 4 2.84 3.53 -10.13
CA ASN A 4 3.82 2.48 -10.41
C ASN A 4 3.55 1.27 -9.50
N LYS A 5 3.12 0.16 -10.09
CA LYS A 5 2.80 -1.08 -9.37
C LYS A 5 3.07 -2.30 -10.22
N ASP A 6 3.44 -3.39 -9.58
CA ASP A 6 3.56 -4.72 -10.16
C ASP A 6 2.65 -5.68 -9.39
N LYS A 7 1.63 -6.22 -10.07
CA LYS A 7 0.67 -7.15 -9.47
C LYS A 7 1.22 -8.55 -9.29
N SER A 8 2.20 -8.95 -10.10
CA SER A 8 2.82 -10.28 -10.03
C SER A 8 3.76 -10.34 -8.82
N ASN A 9 4.54 -9.29 -8.62
CA ASN A 9 5.48 -9.18 -7.49
C ASN A 9 4.88 -8.48 -6.26
N LEU A 10 3.60 -8.09 -6.31
CA LEU A 10 2.90 -7.34 -5.26
C LEU A 10 3.69 -6.12 -4.79
N THR A 11 4.17 -5.30 -5.73
CA THR A 11 4.93 -4.09 -5.41
C THR A 11 4.18 -2.82 -5.79
N ILE A 12 4.31 -1.78 -4.98
CA ILE A 12 3.86 -0.42 -5.29
C ILE A 12 5.06 0.50 -5.08
N MET A 13 5.49 1.22 -6.12
CA MET A 13 6.67 2.10 -6.10
C MET A 13 7.95 1.40 -5.56
N GLY A 14 8.09 0.10 -5.83
CA GLY A 14 9.20 -0.73 -5.35
C GLY A 14 9.06 -1.27 -3.93
N VAL A 15 8.00 -0.93 -3.20
CA VAL A 15 7.68 -1.50 -1.88
C VAL A 15 6.90 -2.79 -2.08
N GLN A 16 7.46 -3.91 -1.61
CA GLN A 16 6.85 -5.24 -1.71
C GLN A 16 5.90 -5.53 -0.55
N PHE A 17 4.76 -6.14 -0.86
CA PHE A 17 3.76 -6.59 0.11
C PHE A 17 3.74 -8.12 0.19
N ASP A 18 3.53 -8.63 1.40
CA ASP A 18 3.51 -10.08 1.67
C ASP A 18 2.13 -10.71 1.45
N SER A 19 1.11 -9.86 1.28
CA SER A 19 -0.31 -10.26 1.17
C SER A 19 -0.99 -9.53 0.02
N GLN A 20 -1.77 -10.27 -0.78
CA GLN A 20 -2.64 -9.66 -1.80
C GLN A 20 -3.66 -8.70 -1.20
N LYS A 21 -4.14 -8.97 0.03
CA LYS A 21 -5.12 -8.12 0.72
C LYS A 21 -4.49 -6.76 1.01
N ASP A 22 -3.29 -6.74 1.55
CA ASP A 22 -2.59 -5.51 1.96
C ASP A 22 -2.16 -4.71 0.74
N PHE A 23 -1.61 -5.39 -0.28
CA PHE A 23 -1.31 -4.80 -1.58
C PHE A 23 -2.52 -4.08 -2.19
N LYS A 24 -3.68 -4.75 -2.26
CA LYS A 24 -4.91 -4.16 -2.83
C LYS A 24 -5.42 -3.01 -1.96
N GLY A 25 -5.37 -3.15 -0.64
CA GLY A 25 -5.78 -2.11 0.31
C GLY A 25 -5.01 -0.81 0.10
N VAL A 26 -3.68 -0.89 0.08
CA VAL A 26 -2.81 0.27 -0.17
C VAL A 26 -3.00 0.81 -1.58
N TRP A 27 -3.05 -0.06 -2.60
CA TRP A 27 -3.24 0.39 -3.98
C TRP A 27 -4.54 1.20 -4.14
N TYR A 28 -5.66 0.73 -3.57
CA TYR A 28 -6.94 1.45 -3.68
C TYR A 28 -6.94 2.76 -2.91
N ALA A 29 -6.43 2.79 -1.68
CA ALA A 29 -6.33 4.01 -0.90
C ALA A 29 -5.52 5.10 -1.64
N LEU A 30 -4.35 4.74 -2.17
CA LEU A 30 -3.52 5.66 -2.94
C LEU A 30 -4.20 6.10 -4.24
N SER A 31 -4.86 5.18 -4.96
CA SER A 31 -5.51 5.49 -6.23
C SER A 31 -6.67 6.49 -6.07
N THR A 32 -7.43 6.39 -4.97
CA THR A 32 -8.51 7.33 -4.67
C THR A 32 -7.95 8.73 -4.41
N ASN A 33 -6.91 8.85 -3.58
CA ASN A 33 -6.29 10.15 -3.29
C ASN A 33 -5.64 10.78 -4.54
N MET A 34 -5.15 9.96 -5.48
CA MET A 34 -4.63 10.45 -6.76
C MET A 34 -5.70 11.10 -7.65
N ILE A 35 -6.98 10.72 -7.53
CA ILE A 35 -8.09 11.36 -8.25
C ILE A 35 -8.28 12.80 -7.73
N GLU A 36 -7.99 13.04 -6.46
CA GLU A 36 -8.06 14.36 -5.82
C GLU A 36 -6.84 15.26 -6.14
N GLY A 37 -5.93 14.79 -7.00
CA GLY A 37 -4.75 15.55 -7.44
C GLY A 37 -3.52 15.35 -6.56
N TRP A 38 -3.61 14.54 -5.51
CA TRP A 38 -2.45 14.16 -4.72
C TRP A 38 -1.50 13.22 -5.49
N LYS A 39 -0.20 13.32 -5.23
CA LYS A 39 0.82 12.49 -5.87
C LYS A 39 1.59 11.70 -4.80
N PRO A 40 1.39 10.38 -4.72
CA PRO A 40 2.13 9.56 -3.78
C PRO A 40 3.63 9.53 -4.08
N LYS A 41 4.40 9.44 -3.01
CA LYS A 41 5.82 9.12 -2.99
C LYS A 41 6.02 7.71 -2.41
N LYS A 42 7.23 7.17 -2.57
CA LYS A 42 7.61 5.87 -2.01
C LYS A 42 7.41 5.82 -0.50
N ASP A 43 7.77 6.89 0.20
CA ASP A 43 7.66 7.02 1.65
C ASP A 43 6.21 6.87 2.14
N ASP A 44 5.23 7.39 1.39
CA ASP A 44 3.80 7.22 1.71
C ASP A 44 3.39 5.74 1.66
N VAL A 45 3.92 4.99 0.68
CA VAL A 45 3.68 3.54 0.54
C VAL A 45 4.33 2.76 1.69
N GLU A 46 5.53 3.15 2.09
CA GLU A 46 6.26 2.54 3.21
C GLU A 46 5.53 2.78 4.53
N GLU A 47 5.04 4.00 4.78
CA GLU A 47 4.24 4.33 5.96
C GLU A 47 2.94 3.53 6.01
N MET A 48 2.22 3.45 4.89
CA MET A 48 1.00 2.63 4.81
C MET A 48 1.27 1.14 5.06
N LYS A 49 2.37 0.60 4.53
CA LYS A 49 2.77 -0.79 4.80
C LYS A 49 3.04 -0.99 6.30
N GLN A 50 3.83 -0.12 6.92
CA GLN A 50 4.13 -0.20 8.35
C GLN A 50 2.87 -0.12 9.23
N TYR A 51 1.93 0.76 8.86
CA TYR A 51 0.64 0.88 9.54
C TYR A 51 -0.15 -0.44 9.50
N ILE A 52 -0.26 -1.05 8.32
CA ILE A 52 -0.99 -2.31 8.12
C ILE A 52 -0.29 -3.45 8.86
N ASP A 53 1.03 -3.56 8.76
CA ASP A 53 1.81 -4.59 9.45
C ASP A 53 1.62 -4.52 10.97
N ARG A 54 1.58 -3.30 11.53
CA ARG A 54 1.27 -3.09 12.95
C ARG A 54 -0.14 -3.54 13.29
N LYS A 55 -1.14 -3.17 12.49
CA LYS A 55 -2.54 -3.53 12.72
C LYS A 55 -2.78 -5.04 12.62
N ASN A 56 -2.15 -5.71 11.66
CA ASN A 56 -2.22 -7.15 11.52
C ASN A 56 -1.63 -7.88 12.73
N LYS A 57 -0.55 -7.34 13.34
CA LYS A 57 0.03 -7.88 14.58
C LYS A 57 -0.90 -7.68 15.78
N GLU A 58 -1.51 -6.50 15.93
CA GLU A 58 -2.47 -6.22 16.99
C GLU A 58 -3.64 -7.21 16.96
N GLN A 59 -4.22 -7.46 15.77
CA GLN A 59 -5.34 -8.40 15.58
C GLN A 59 -4.98 -9.88 15.82
N LEU A 60 -3.71 -10.26 15.75
CA LEU A 60 -3.28 -11.63 16.02
C LEU A 60 -3.23 -11.94 17.53
N HIS A 61 -3.20 -10.90 18.36
CA HIS A 61 -3.10 -11.01 19.82
C HIS A 61 -4.44 -10.77 20.54
N GLU A 62 -5.53 -10.58 19.79
CA GLU A 62 -6.92 -10.51 20.27
C GLU A 62 -7.63 -11.87 20.11
#